data_AF-A0A9W7G461-F1
#
_entry.id   AF-A0A9W7G461-F1
#
_cell.length_a   1.000
_cell.length_b   1.000
_cell.length_c   1.000
_cell.angle_alpha   90.00
_cell.angle_beta   90.00
_cell.angle_gamma   90.00
#
_symmetry.space_group_name_H-M   'P 1'
#
loop_
_entity.id
_entity.type
_entity.pdbx_description
1 polymer ?
#
loop_
_entity_poly.entity_id
_entity_poly.type
_entity_poly.pdbx_seq_one_letter_code
_entity_poly.pdbx_strand_id
1 'polypeptide(L)'
;MQNSPSIYPNSTKTISAILKETGLRGFMKGVLPPLLSISLYQAVCFASFQTSLRLFSGGAREEEATNAQLFAAGTASGFATVLVTTPTDLLKIRLQLREGSGGGKLRDMLHEASRVLAESGPRGFARGWEATALRDTWSTGLYFITYHTAKRHLYEAVGGEGGGSQAAVELTAGGLAGCVAWGACLPFDVLKTRVQGGAGGVGLGETLRTLVKEEGVGSLFSGAGPILSRAFLVNGITFWAYEEACRWIDRLRVR
;
A
#
# COMPACT_ATOMS: atom_id res chain seq x y z
N MET A 1 1.24 -13.97 10.95
CA MET A 1 2.02 -15.20 11.24
C MET A 1 1.02 -16.24 11.71
N GLN A 2 0.92 -17.36 10.99
CA GLN A 2 -0.19 -18.33 11.07
C GLN A 2 -0.14 -19.16 12.36
N ASN A 3 -1.25 -19.22 13.10
CA ASN A 3 -1.38 -19.93 14.38
C ASN A 3 -1.78 -21.43 14.25
N SER A 4 -1.60 -22.06 13.08
CA SER A 4 -1.92 -23.49 12.91
C SER A 4 -0.87 -24.23 12.07
N PRO A 5 0.29 -24.57 12.67
CA PRO A 5 1.41 -25.22 11.97
C PRO A 5 1.12 -26.65 11.47
N SER A 6 0.02 -27.28 11.87
CA SER A 6 -0.33 -28.66 11.45
C SER A 6 -1.04 -28.75 10.09
N ILE A 7 -1.60 -27.65 9.57
CA ILE A 7 -2.48 -27.69 8.38
C ILE A 7 -1.74 -27.22 7.11
N TYR A 8 -0.76 -26.31 7.23
CA TYR A 8 -0.09 -25.70 6.08
C TYR A 8 1.42 -25.62 6.26
N PRO A 9 2.15 -26.73 6.08
CA PRO A 9 3.59 -26.78 6.34
C PRO A 9 4.43 -26.02 5.31
N ASN A 10 3.94 -25.80 4.09
CA ASN A 10 4.66 -25.13 2.99
C ASN A 10 3.70 -24.36 2.07
N SER A 11 4.10 -23.17 1.58
CA SER A 11 3.30 -22.31 0.69
C SER A 11 2.77 -23.03 -0.57
N THR A 12 3.53 -23.97 -1.11
CA THR A 12 3.15 -24.77 -2.29
C THR A 12 2.05 -25.79 -1.99
N LYS A 13 2.05 -26.38 -0.78
CA LYS A 13 0.99 -27.30 -0.34
C LYS A 13 -0.31 -26.57 -0.04
N THR A 14 -0.23 -25.36 0.51
CA THR A 14 -1.39 -24.48 0.72
C THR A 14 -2.04 -24.10 -0.61
N ILE A 15 -1.24 -23.70 -1.60
CA ILE A 15 -1.75 -23.35 -2.94
C ILE A 15 -2.44 -24.56 -3.60
N SER A 16 -1.85 -25.74 -3.52
CA SER A 16 -2.43 -26.98 -4.07
C SER A 16 -3.72 -27.40 -3.35
N ALA A 17 -3.78 -27.27 -2.02
CA ALA A 17 -4.97 -27.56 -1.24
C ALA A 17 -6.13 -26.62 -1.60
N ILE A 18 -5.88 -25.30 -1.69
CA ILE A 18 -6.90 -24.31 -2.06
C ILE A 18 -7.43 -24.56 -3.49
N LEU A 19 -6.53 -24.88 -4.44
CA LEU A 19 -6.90 -25.24 -5.81
C LEU A 19 -7.79 -26.49 -5.86
N LYS A 20 -7.51 -27.51 -5.03
CA LYS A 20 -8.29 -28.75 -4.96
C LYS A 20 -9.64 -28.58 -4.26
N GLU A 21 -9.71 -27.80 -3.18
CA GLU A 21 -10.94 -27.66 -2.37
C GLU A 21 -11.92 -26.64 -2.93
N THR A 22 -11.44 -25.54 -3.52
CA THR A 22 -12.29 -24.39 -3.86
C THR A 22 -12.21 -23.98 -5.33
N GLY A 23 -11.25 -24.53 -6.09
CA GLY A 23 -10.95 -24.15 -7.46
C GLY A 23 -10.47 -22.69 -7.61
N LEU A 24 -10.33 -22.22 -8.86
CA LEU A 24 -9.91 -20.84 -9.17
C LEU A 24 -10.85 -19.77 -8.56
N ARG A 25 -12.13 -20.11 -8.39
CA ARG A 25 -13.12 -19.21 -7.75
C ARG A 25 -12.89 -19.03 -6.24
N GLY A 26 -12.15 -19.93 -5.59
CA GLY A 26 -11.74 -19.78 -4.19
C GLY A 26 -10.85 -18.56 -3.96
N PHE A 27 -9.95 -18.27 -4.89
CA PHE A 27 -9.06 -17.10 -4.81
C PHE A 27 -9.80 -15.76 -4.95
N MET A 28 -10.97 -15.78 -5.60
CA MET A 28 -11.79 -14.58 -5.81
C MET A 28 -12.82 -14.36 -4.69
N LYS A 29 -13.07 -15.37 -3.85
CA LYS A 29 -13.94 -15.21 -2.68
C LYS A 29 -13.27 -14.26 -1.68
N GLY A 30 -13.93 -13.14 -1.40
CA GLY A 30 -13.47 -12.16 -0.44
C GLY A 30 -12.57 -11.05 -0.98
N VAL A 31 -12.46 -10.94 -2.32
CA VAL A 31 -11.71 -9.85 -2.97
C VAL A 31 -12.44 -8.50 -2.91
N LEU A 32 -13.78 -8.51 -2.79
CA LEU A 32 -14.59 -7.29 -2.85
C LEU A 32 -14.30 -6.29 -1.70
N PRO A 33 -14.23 -6.69 -0.41
CA PRO A 33 -13.94 -5.73 0.65
C PRO A 33 -12.52 -5.10 0.54
N PRO A 34 -11.45 -5.85 0.21
CA PRO A 34 -10.15 -5.27 -0.14
C PRO A 34 -10.21 -4.28 -1.31
N LEU A 35 -10.96 -4.59 -2.38
CA LEU A 35 -11.10 -3.68 -3.53
C LEU A 35 -11.83 -2.39 -3.18
N LEU A 36 -12.94 -2.46 -2.44
CA LEU A 36 -13.66 -1.26 -2.00
C LEU A 36 -12.79 -0.42 -1.05
N SER A 37 -12.05 -1.07 -0.17
CA SER A 37 -11.14 -0.41 0.77
C SER A 37 -10.02 0.33 0.04
N ILE A 38 -9.38 -0.30 -0.96
CA ILE A 38 -8.29 0.33 -1.70
C ILE A 38 -8.80 1.48 -2.58
N SER A 39 -9.97 1.34 -3.20
CA SER A 39 -10.57 2.43 -3.98
C SER A 39 -10.92 3.64 -3.12
N LEU A 40 -11.49 3.42 -1.93
CA LEU A 40 -11.79 4.51 -0.99
C LEU A 40 -10.52 5.18 -0.48
N TYR A 41 -9.49 4.39 -0.15
CA TYR A 41 -8.17 4.89 0.21
C TYR A 41 -7.59 5.78 -0.89
N GLN A 42 -7.57 5.31 -2.14
CA GLN A 42 -7.03 6.07 -3.26
C GLN A 42 -7.82 7.35 -3.52
N ALA A 43 -9.16 7.29 -3.44
CA ALA A 43 -10.01 8.46 -3.61
C ALA A 43 -9.70 9.58 -2.59
N VAL A 44 -9.59 9.21 -1.31
CA VAL A 44 -9.23 10.18 -0.25
C VAL A 44 -7.81 10.68 -0.43
N CYS A 45 -6.87 9.81 -0.80
CA CYS A 45 -5.48 10.17 -1.06
C CYS A 45 -5.38 11.25 -2.16
N PHE A 46 -5.95 11.01 -3.34
CA PHE A 46 -5.86 11.96 -4.45
C PHE A 46 -6.64 13.24 -4.19
N ALA A 47 -7.84 13.16 -3.61
CA ALA A 47 -8.63 14.35 -3.29
C ALA A 47 -7.91 15.25 -2.26
N SER A 48 -7.34 14.63 -1.22
CA SER A 48 -6.59 15.35 -0.18
C SER A 48 -5.28 15.92 -0.71
N PHE A 49 -4.60 15.18 -1.59
CA PHE A 49 -3.38 15.65 -2.26
C PHE A 49 -3.66 16.90 -3.10
N GLN A 50 -4.65 16.85 -4.00
CA GLN A 50 -5.00 17.99 -4.85
C GLN A 50 -5.45 19.21 -4.05
N THR A 51 -6.22 19.00 -2.98
CA THR A 51 -6.67 20.08 -2.10
C THR A 51 -5.49 20.72 -1.35
N SER A 52 -4.63 19.89 -0.77
CA SER A 52 -3.45 20.34 -0.03
C SER A 52 -2.45 21.03 -0.94
N LEU A 53 -2.25 20.50 -2.16
CA LEU A 53 -1.36 21.09 -3.15
C LEU A 53 -1.84 22.47 -3.55
N ARG A 54 -3.12 22.65 -3.90
CA ARG A 54 -3.69 23.97 -4.21
C ARG A 54 -3.52 24.97 -3.07
N LEU A 55 -3.67 24.51 -1.83
CA LEU A 55 -3.50 25.36 -0.65
C LEU A 55 -2.04 25.79 -0.47
N PHE A 56 -1.08 24.87 -0.60
CA PHE A 56 0.35 25.14 -0.41
C PHE A 56 1.03 25.82 -1.61
N SER A 57 0.48 25.65 -2.81
CA SER A 57 0.99 26.23 -4.04
C SER A 57 0.33 27.57 -4.41
N GLY A 58 -0.66 28.03 -3.64
CA GLY A 58 -1.42 29.23 -3.96
C GLY A 58 -2.26 29.09 -5.25
N GLY A 59 -2.62 27.86 -5.62
CA GLY A 59 -3.39 27.56 -6.83
C GLY A 59 -2.55 27.22 -8.06
N ALA A 60 -1.22 27.11 -7.96
CA ALA A 60 -0.38 26.66 -9.07
C ALA A 60 -0.73 25.22 -9.49
N ARG A 61 -0.52 24.92 -10.78
CA ARG A 61 -0.73 23.58 -11.34
C ARG A 61 0.30 22.61 -10.76
N GLU A 62 -0.04 21.32 -10.77
CA GLU A 62 0.80 20.23 -10.24
C GLU A 62 2.19 20.20 -10.88
N GLU A 63 2.29 20.57 -12.15
CA GLU A 63 3.54 20.67 -12.92
C GLU A 63 4.47 21.83 -12.50
N GLU A 64 3.90 22.88 -11.91
CA GLU A 64 4.62 24.09 -11.48
C GLU A 64 4.99 24.06 -9.99
N ALA A 65 4.45 23.10 -9.25
CA ALA A 65 4.68 22.97 -7.82
C ALA A 65 6.12 22.56 -7.51
N THR A 66 6.70 23.18 -6.49
CA THR A 66 8.03 22.81 -6.01
C THR A 66 8.02 21.44 -5.35
N ASN A 67 9.16 20.74 -5.37
CA ASN A 67 9.32 19.44 -4.70
C ASN A 67 8.93 19.48 -3.21
N ALA A 68 9.17 20.60 -2.53
CA ALA A 68 8.77 20.80 -1.14
C ALA A 68 7.24 20.89 -0.98
N GLN A 69 6.55 21.58 -1.88
CA GLN A 69 5.08 21.65 -1.88
C GLN A 69 4.45 20.29 -2.22
N LEU A 70 5.04 19.56 -3.17
CA LEU A 70 4.61 18.21 -3.54
C LEU A 70 4.78 17.23 -2.37
N PHE A 71 5.92 17.29 -1.68
CA PHE A 71 6.15 16.51 -0.47
C PHE A 71 5.17 16.88 0.64
N ALA A 72 4.99 18.18 0.92
CA ALA A 72 4.06 18.65 1.94
C ALA A 72 2.61 18.22 1.64
N ALA A 73 2.16 18.38 0.39
CA ALA A 73 0.83 17.93 -0.05
C ALA A 73 0.69 16.40 0.05
N GLY A 74 1.75 15.65 -0.29
CA GLY A 74 1.80 14.20 -0.14
C GLY A 74 1.70 13.75 1.32
N THR A 75 2.40 14.42 2.24
CA THR A 75 2.31 14.13 3.68
C THR A 75 0.93 14.45 4.23
N ALA A 76 0.35 15.60 3.87
CA ALA A 76 -1.00 15.99 4.29
C ALA A 76 -2.07 14.99 3.77
N SER A 77 -1.91 14.53 2.54
CA SER A 77 -2.74 13.46 1.97
C SER A 77 -2.59 12.15 2.73
N GLY A 78 -1.36 11.72 3.00
CA GLY A 78 -1.08 10.51 3.78
C GLY A 78 -1.61 10.58 5.21
N PHE A 79 -1.73 11.77 5.80
CA PHE A 79 -2.41 11.97 7.08
C PHE A 79 -3.93 11.88 6.96
N ALA A 80 -4.52 12.46 5.91
CA ALA A 80 -5.96 12.41 5.68
C ALA A 80 -6.47 10.98 5.43
N THR A 81 -5.67 10.14 4.75
CA THR A 81 -6.02 8.73 4.50
C THR A 81 -6.11 7.90 5.78
N VAL A 82 -5.46 8.31 6.87
CA VAL A 82 -5.51 7.64 8.19
C VAL A 82 -6.94 7.47 8.70
N LEU A 83 -7.84 8.41 8.39
CA LEU A 83 -9.25 8.35 8.75
C LEU A 83 -9.97 7.13 8.15
N VAL A 84 -9.51 6.68 6.98
CA VAL A 84 -10.02 5.48 6.30
C VAL A 84 -9.17 4.27 6.65
N THR A 85 -7.84 4.39 6.60
CA THR A 85 -6.93 3.26 6.79
C THR A 85 -7.04 2.67 8.19
N THR A 86 -7.12 3.50 9.24
CA THR A 86 -7.13 3.04 10.64
C THR A 86 -8.31 2.10 10.96
N PRO A 87 -9.58 2.49 10.72
CA PRO A 87 -10.70 1.58 10.98
C PRO A 87 -10.66 0.35 10.07
N THR A 88 -10.28 0.50 8.80
CA THR A 88 -10.21 -0.62 7.86
C THR A 88 -9.14 -1.64 8.25
N ASP A 89 -7.95 -1.20 8.63
CA ASP A 89 -6.86 -2.10 9.03
C ASP A 89 -7.17 -2.79 10.37
N LEU A 90 -7.78 -2.08 11.33
CA LEU A 90 -8.24 -2.66 12.58
C LEU A 90 -9.23 -3.82 12.34
N LEU A 91 -10.22 -3.61 11.47
CA LEU A 91 -11.22 -4.63 11.15
C LEU A 91 -10.59 -5.83 10.42
N LYS A 92 -9.67 -5.58 9.49
CA LYS A 92 -8.93 -6.66 8.80
C LYS A 92 -8.14 -7.52 9.78
N ILE A 93 -7.40 -6.90 10.70
CA ILE A 93 -6.61 -7.62 11.71
C ILE A 93 -7.53 -8.46 12.61
N ARG A 94 -8.63 -7.89 13.12
CA ARG A 94 -9.57 -8.64 13.98
C ARG A 94 -10.22 -9.82 13.26
N LEU A 95 -10.56 -9.67 11.98
CA LEU A 95 -11.10 -10.77 11.17
C LEU A 95 -10.06 -11.86 10.90
N GLN A 96 -8.79 -11.49 10.65
CA GLN A 96 -7.70 -12.45 10.44
C GLN A 96 -7.35 -13.26 11.69
N LEU A 97 -7.62 -12.71 12.89
CA LEU A 97 -7.41 -13.40 14.16
C LEU A 97 -8.55 -14.39 14.53
N ARG A 98 -9.69 -14.34 13.84
CA ARG A 98 -10.83 -15.24 14.12
C ARG A 98 -10.71 -16.54 13.33
N GLU A 99 -10.40 -17.62 14.04
CA GLU A 99 -10.51 -18.98 13.50
C GLU A 99 -11.95 -19.30 13.09
N GLY A 100 -12.15 -19.87 11.90
CA GLY A 100 -13.47 -20.36 11.44
C GLY A 100 -14.42 -19.32 10.82
N SER A 101 -14.06 -18.03 10.79
CA SER A 101 -14.81 -17.08 9.96
C SER A 101 -14.50 -17.36 8.49
N GLY A 102 -15.53 -17.49 7.65
CA GLY A 102 -15.40 -17.68 6.20
C GLY A 102 -14.87 -16.42 5.53
N GLY A 103 -13.61 -16.09 5.87
CA GLY A 103 -12.97 -14.79 5.75
C GLY A 103 -13.22 -14.15 4.40
N GLY A 104 -13.79 -12.94 4.45
CA GLY A 104 -13.87 -12.06 3.28
C GLY A 104 -15.26 -11.63 2.85
N LYS A 105 -16.34 -11.98 3.58
CA LYS A 105 -17.65 -11.39 3.27
C LYS A 105 -17.76 -10.00 3.89
N LEU A 106 -18.29 -9.05 3.12
CA LEU A 106 -18.56 -7.68 3.58
C LEU A 106 -19.40 -7.66 4.87
N ARG A 107 -20.31 -8.63 5.01
CA ARG A 107 -21.14 -8.81 6.20
C ARG A 107 -20.33 -9.09 7.47
N ASP A 108 -19.22 -9.81 7.36
CA ASP A 108 -18.37 -10.13 8.52
C ASP A 108 -17.61 -8.88 8.98
N MET A 109 -17.15 -8.05 8.03
CA MET A 109 -16.57 -6.74 8.33
C MET A 109 -17.56 -5.80 9.01
N LEU A 110 -18.79 -5.73 8.50
CA LEU A 110 -19.83 -4.86 9.08
C LEU A 110 -20.24 -5.33 10.48
N HIS A 111 -20.38 -6.64 10.68
CA HIS A 111 -20.72 -7.20 11.99
C HIS A 111 -19.61 -6.93 13.01
N GLU A 112 -18.35 -7.06 12.61
CA GLU A 112 -17.22 -6.73 13.48
C GLU A 112 -17.13 -5.22 13.76
N ALA A 113 -17.44 -4.36 12.78
CA ALA A 113 -17.53 -2.92 13.00
C ALA A 113 -18.61 -2.56 14.03
N SER A 114 -19.81 -3.12 13.90
CA SER A 114 -20.90 -2.92 14.87
C SER A 114 -20.50 -3.39 16.27
N ARG A 115 -19.78 -4.50 16.37
CA ARG A 115 -19.29 -5.04 17.63
C ARG A 115 -18.24 -4.12 18.28
N VAL A 116 -17.27 -3.61 17.49
CA VAL A 116 -16.26 -2.64 17.99
C VAL A 116 -16.95 -1.38 18.52
N LEU A 117 -17.97 -0.90 17.79
CA LEU A 117 -18.74 0.27 18.21
C LEU A 117 -19.49 0.03 19.52
N ALA A 118 -20.06 -1.17 19.72
CA ALA A 118 -20.74 -1.55 20.95
C ALA A 118 -19.77 -1.77 22.14
N GLU A 119 -18.59 -2.34 21.91
CA GLU A 119 -17.61 -2.66 22.96
C GLU A 119 -16.80 -1.44 23.42
N SER A 120 -16.34 -0.60 22.48
CA SER A 120 -15.32 0.42 22.74
C SER A 120 -15.72 1.82 22.25
N GLY A 121 -16.93 1.95 21.70
CA GLY A 121 -17.40 3.20 21.09
C GLY A 121 -16.57 3.63 19.88
N PRO A 122 -16.78 4.87 19.39
CA PRO A 122 -16.07 5.42 18.24
C PRO A 122 -14.54 5.50 18.43
N ARG A 123 -14.09 5.69 19.67
CA ARG A 123 -12.66 5.73 20.02
C ARG A 123 -11.97 4.37 19.84
N GLY A 124 -12.71 3.27 19.87
CA GLY A 124 -12.19 1.95 19.57
C GLY A 124 -11.55 1.84 18.19
N PHE A 125 -12.07 2.58 17.21
CA PHE A 125 -11.55 2.62 15.84
C PHE A 125 -10.26 3.40 15.67
N ALA A 126 -9.95 4.31 16.60
CA ALA A 126 -8.71 5.10 16.56
C ALA A 126 -7.50 4.34 17.13
N ARG A 127 -7.67 3.10 17.63
CA ARG A 127 -6.58 2.38 18.28
C ARG A 127 -5.48 2.03 17.27
N GLY A 128 -4.27 2.55 17.49
CA GLY A 128 -3.13 2.37 16.58
C GLY A 128 -3.01 3.40 15.47
N TRP A 129 -3.80 4.49 15.52
CA TRP A 129 -3.79 5.56 14.53
C TRP A 129 -2.40 6.21 14.35
N GLU A 130 -1.61 6.33 15.42
CA GLU A 130 -0.29 6.99 15.38
C GLU A 130 0.72 6.24 14.49
N ALA A 131 0.77 4.92 14.61
CA ALA A 131 1.66 4.09 13.80
C ALA A 131 1.23 4.08 12.32
N THR A 132 -0.08 4.09 12.07
CA THR A 132 -0.65 4.19 10.72
C THR A 132 -0.39 5.57 10.13
N ALA A 133 -0.56 6.64 10.91
CA ALA A 133 -0.31 8.01 10.49
C ALA A 133 1.16 8.24 10.14
N LEU A 134 2.09 7.78 10.98
CA LEU A 134 3.51 7.92 10.69
C LEU A 134 3.89 7.20 9.40
N ARG A 135 3.43 5.95 9.23
CA ARG A 135 3.69 5.15 8.02
C ARG A 135 3.10 5.81 6.78
N ASP A 136 1.80 6.13 6.80
CA ASP A 136 1.08 6.61 5.62
C ASP A 136 1.56 8.02 5.23
N THR A 137 1.81 8.90 6.20
CA THR A 137 2.32 10.27 5.98
C THR A 137 3.70 10.24 5.33
N TRP A 138 4.63 9.48 5.89
CA TRP A 138 6.00 9.39 5.38
C TRP A 138 6.04 8.73 4.00
N SER A 139 5.35 7.60 3.83
CA SER A 139 5.31 6.84 2.58
C SER A 139 4.71 7.65 1.44
N THR A 140 3.58 8.32 1.70
CA THR A 140 2.85 9.08 0.67
C THR A 140 3.60 10.34 0.27
N GLY A 141 4.25 11.02 1.22
CA GLY A 141 5.15 12.14 0.93
C GLY A 141 6.29 11.75 -0.02
N LEU A 142 6.99 10.65 0.28
CA LEU A 142 8.06 10.11 -0.56
C LEU A 142 7.55 9.62 -1.92
N TYR A 143 6.38 8.98 -1.96
CA TYR A 143 5.76 8.54 -3.19
C TYR A 143 5.53 9.72 -4.15
N PHE A 144 4.86 10.78 -3.68
CA PHE A 144 4.50 11.91 -4.55
C PHE A 144 5.73 12.71 -5.02
N ILE A 145 6.73 12.97 -4.17
CA ILE A 145 7.94 13.68 -4.60
C ILE A 145 8.74 12.85 -5.63
N THR A 146 8.89 11.55 -5.40
CA THR A 146 9.61 10.68 -6.34
C THR A 146 8.84 10.53 -7.64
N TYR A 147 7.52 10.37 -7.59
CA TYR A 147 6.68 10.28 -8.78
C TYR A 147 6.87 11.51 -9.68
N HIS A 148 6.75 12.71 -9.12
CA HIS A 148 6.86 13.95 -9.88
C HIS A 148 8.27 14.20 -10.41
N THR A 149 9.30 13.92 -9.59
CA THR A 149 10.70 14.07 -10.01
C THR A 149 11.04 13.09 -11.13
N ALA A 150 10.63 11.82 -11.00
CA ALA A 150 10.83 10.80 -12.02
C ALA A 150 10.06 11.13 -13.30
N LYS A 151 8.80 11.58 -13.19
CA LYS A 151 7.95 12.00 -14.30
C LYS A 151 8.61 13.14 -15.09
N ARG A 152 9.13 14.17 -14.41
CA ARG A 152 9.82 15.30 -15.04
C ARG A 152 11.06 14.86 -15.83
N HIS A 153 11.94 14.06 -15.21
CA HIS A 153 13.15 13.57 -15.89
C HIS A 153 12.84 12.63 -17.06
N LEU A 154 11.81 11.79 -16.94
CA LEU A 154 11.40 10.88 -18.01
C LEU A 154 10.78 11.62 -19.20
N TYR A 155 9.99 12.68 -18.97
CA TYR A 155 9.51 13.51 -20.09
C TYR A 155 10.62 14.29 -20.78
N GLU A 156 11.58 14.81 -20.03
CA GLU A 156 12.77 15.47 -20.59
C GLU A 156 13.58 14.49 -21.46
N ALA A 157 13.73 13.23 -21.02
CA ALA A 157 14.47 12.19 -21.75
C ALA A 157 13.75 11.69 -23.02
N VAL A 158 12.42 11.73 -23.07
CA VAL A 158 11.59 11.23 -24.18
C VAL A 158 11.30 12.34 -25.22
N GLY A 159 11.82 13.56 -25.03
CA GLY A 159 11.68 14.66 -25.99
C GLY A 159 10.42 15.51 -25.82
N GLY A 160 9.86 15.58 -24.61
CA GLY A 160 8.68 16.37 -24.27
C GLY A 160 7.34 15.67 -24.57
N GLU A 161 6.24 16.38 -24.36
CA GLU A 161 4.85 15.86 -24.40
C GLU A 161 4.41 15.22 -25.74
N GLY A 162 5.25 15.26 -26.78
CA GLY A 162 4.96 14.69 -28.11
C GLY A 162 5.85 13.53 -28.58
N GLY A 163 6.89 13.14 -27.84
CA GLY A 163 7.93 12.20 -28.33
C GLY A 163 7.74 10.72 -27.98
N GLY A 164 6.83 10.39 -27.05
CA GLY A 164 6.60 9.00 -26.63
C GLY A 164 5.28 8.81 -25.88
N SER A 165 4.99 7.57 -25.51
CA SER A 165 3.74 7.22 -24.82
C SER A 165 3.69 7.87 -23.43
N GLN A 166 2.83 8.88 -23.27
CA GLN A 166 2.65 9.62 -22.01
C GLN A 166 2.44 8.69 -20.81
N ALA A 167 1.70 7.61 -21.02
CA ALA A 167 1.44 6.67 -19.95
C ALA A 167 2.59 5.70 -19.66
N ALA A 168 3.47 5.40 -20.62
CA ALA A 168 4.68 4.66 -20.31
C ALA A 168 5.56 5.47 -19.34
N VAL A 169 5.62 6.79 -19.54
CA VAL A 169 6.29 7.72 -18.60
C VAL A 169 5.59 7.71 -17.25
N GLU A 170 4.27 7.87 -17.20
CA GLU A 170 3.51 7.89 -15.94
C GLU A 170 3.60 6.57 -15.18
N LEU A 171 3.56 5.44 -15.89
CA LEU A 171 3.71 4.11 -15.28
C LEU A 171 5.13 3.90 -14.76
N THR A 172 6.17 4.32 -15.49
CA THR A 172 7.57 4.15 -15.04
C THR A 172 7.86 5.05 -13.86
N ALA A 173 7.38 6.29 -13.89
CA ALA A 173 7.43 7.19 -12.74
C ALA A 173 6.68 6.61 -11.53
N GLY A 174 5.47 6.07 -11.74
CA GLY A 174 4.67 5.41 -10.71
C GLY A 174 5.34 4.18 -10.10
N GLY A 175 5.98 3.35 -10.93
CA GLY A 175 6.71 2.17 -10.51
C GLY A 175 7.96 2.52 -9.69
N LEU A 176 8.76 3.49 -10.15
CA LEU A 176 9.93 4.00 -9.43
C LEU A 176 9.55 4.62 -8.08
N ALA A 177 8.51 5.47 -8.08
CA ALA A 177 7.97 6.06 -6.87
C ALA A 177 7.48 4.99 -5.87
N GLY A 178 6.81 3.96 -6.37
CA GLY A 178 6.40 2.80 -5.57
C GLY A 178 7.58 2.11 -4.92
N CYS A 179 8.66 1.84 -5.67
CA CYS A 179 9.86 1.20 -5.14
C CYS A 179 10.53 2.03 -4.04
N VAL A 180 10.64 3.35 -4.23
CA VAL A 180 11.22 4.26 -3.21
C VAL A 180 10.34 4.32 -1.97
N ALA A 181 9.02 4.49 -2.14
CA ALA A 181 8.08 4.51 -1.02
C ALA A 181 8.11 3.21 -0.22
N TRP A 182 8.11 2.05 -0.90
CA TRP A 182 8.22 0.75 -0.25
C TRP A 182 9.58 0.56 0.44
N GLY A 183 10.69 0.95 -0.20
CA GLY A 183 12.02 0.91 0.39
C GLY A 183 12.10 1.69 1.70
N ALA A 184 11.42 2.84 1.77
CA ALA A 184 11.35 3.65 2.97
C ALA A 184 10.39 3.10 4.05
N CYS A 185 9.40 2.28 3.68
CA CYS A 185 8.45 1.64 4.61
C CYS A 185 8.99 0.36 5.24
N LEU A 186 9.78 -0.42 4.50
CA LEU A 186 10.34 -1.70 4.94
C LEU A 186 10.98 -1.68 6.33
N PRO A 187 11.86 -0.73 6.69
CA PRO A 187 12.44 -0.69 8.03
C PRO A 187 11.39 -0.52 9.13
N PHE A 188 10.34 0.28 8.90
CA PHE A 188 9.25 0.49 9.85
C PHE A 188 8.35 -0.75 9.97
N ASP A 189 8.09 -1.44 8.86
CA ASP A 189 7.32 -2.67 8.86
C ASP A 189 8.07 -3.82 9.57
N VAL A 190 9.39 -3.93 9.39
CA VAL A 190 10.24 -4.89 10.11
C VAL A 190 10.28 -4.59 11.61
N LEU A 191 10.45 -3.32 11.99
CA LEU A 191 10.40 -2.90 13.40
C LEU A 191 9.04 -3.21 14.03
N LYS A 192 7.94 -2.88 13.35
CA LYS A 192 6.58 -3.12 13.82
C LYS A 192 6.31 -4.62 14.01
N THR A 193 6.72 -5.45 13.05
CA THR A 193 6.52 -6.91 13.13
C THR A 193 7.34 -7.57 14.23
N ARG A 194 8.57 -7.09 14.52
CA ARG A 194 9.39 -7.61 15.63
C ARG A 194 8.85 -7.21 17.01
N VAL A 195 8.43 -5.95 17.18
CA VAL A 195 7.79 -5.47 18.42
C VAL A 195 6.46 -6.20 18.65
N GLN A 196 5.62 -6.36 17.63
CA GLN A 196 4.33 -7.05 17.76
C GLN A 196 4.47 -8.58 17.85
N GLY A 197 5.59 -9.15 17.37
CA GLY A 197 5.89 -10.58 17.42
C GLY A 197 6.49 -11.05 18.74
N GLY A 198 6.70 -10.16 19.73
CA GLY A 198 7.21 -10.51 21.06
C GLY A 198 8.73 -10.76 21.13
N ALA A 199 9.46 -10.48 20.05
CA ALA A 199 10.92 -10.60 19.98
C ALA A 199 11.67 -9.26 20.14
N GLY A 200 10.93 -8.16 20.33
CA GLY A 200 11.48 -6.81 20.52
C GLY A 200 11.38 -6.33 21.97
N GLY A 201 12.33 -5.52 22.42
CA GLY A 201 12.29 -4.82 23.70
C GLY A 201 11.10 -3.85 23.80
N VAL A 202 10.88 -3.28 24.98
CA VAL A 202 9.66 -2.54 25.36
C VAL A 202 9.44 -1.26 24.50
N GLY A 203 10.41 -0.85 23.69
CA GLY A 203 10.29 0.30 22.77
C GLY A 203 10.83 0.07 21.34
N LEU A 204 10.31 0.88 20.41
CA LEU A 204 10.73 0.96 18.99
C LEU A 204 12.22 1.27 18.84
N GLY A 205 12.74 2.21 19.62
CA GLY A 205 14.16 2.60 19.59
C GLY A 205 15.09 1.54 20.18
N GLU A 206 14.64 0.84 21.23
CA GLU A 206 15.39 -0.25 21.83
C GLU A 206 15.44 -1.46 20.89
N THR A 207 14.30 -1.83 20.30
CA THR A 207 14.23 -2.88 19.29
C THR A 207 15.08 -2.56 18.06
N LEU A 208 15.08 -1.30 17.58
CA LEU A 208 15.95 -0.87 16.48
C LEU A 208 17.43 -1.03 16.84
N ARG A 209 17.82 -0.58 18.03
CA ARG A 209 19.22 -0.65 18.48
C ARG A 209 19.69 -2.09 18.65
N THR A 210 18.87 -2.95 19.23
CA THR A 210 19.17 -4.39 19.38
C THR A 210 19.25 -5.06 18.02
N LEU A 211 18.29 -4.81 17.12
CA LEU A 211 18.25 -5.40 15.78
C LEU A 211 19.47 -5.01 14.94
N VAL A 212 19.85 -3.74 14.92
CA VAL A 212 21.04 -3.26 14.18
C VAL A 212 22.33 -3.81 14.79
N LYS A 213 22.38 -3.98 16.12
CA LYS A 213 23.58 -4.47 16.82
C LYS A 213 23.76 -5.99 16.68
N GLU A 214 22.67 -6.76 16.65
CA GLU A 214 22.70 -8.23 16.63
C GLU A 214 22.63 -8.81 15.20
N GLU A 215 21.78 -8.25 14.33
CA GLU A 215 21.53 -8.77 12.98
C GLU A 215 22.10 -7.85 11.87
N GLY A 216 22.59 -6.66 12.21
CA GLY A 216 23.12 -5.68 11.27
C GLY A 216 22.05 -4.88 10.52
N VAL A 217 22.44 -3.86 9.76
CA VAL A 217 21.53 -2.95 9.03
C VAL A 217 20.73 -3.68 7.93
N GLY A 218 21.28 -4.76 7.37
CA GLY A 218 20.62 -5.58 6.36
C GLY A 218 19.34 -6.28 6.86
N SER A 219 19.22 -6.49 8.17
CA SER A 219 18.02 -7.10 8.78
C SER A 219 16.76 -6.23 8.64
N LEU A 220 16.92 -4.90 8.52
CA LEU A 220 15.82 -3.96 8.27
C LEU A 220 15.18 -4.13 6.89
N PHE A 221 15.89 -4.80 5.98
CA PHE A 221 15.41 -5.16 4.65
C PHE A 221 15.19 -6.68 4.52
N SER A 222 15.20 -7.42 5.63
CA SER A 222 14.83 -8.83 5.65
C SER A 222 13.38 -8.99 5.17
N GLY A 223 13.17 -9.74 4.08
CA GLY A 223 11.88 -9.84 3.39
C GLY A 223 11.73 -8.92 2.18
N ALA A 224 12.72 -8.09 1.86
CA ALA A 224 12.74 -7.29 0.64
C ALA A 224 12.67 -8.16 -0.62
N GLY A 225 13.31 -9.34 -0.65
CA GLY A 225 13.28 -10.24 -1.82
C GLY A 225 11.86 -10.60 -2.27
N PRO A 226 11.02 -11.23 -1.43
CA PRO A 226 9.63 -11.50 -1.76
C PRO A 226 8.80 -10.26 -2.11
N ILE A 227 9.02 -9.13 -1.41
CA ILE A 227 8.28 -7.88 -1.63
C ILE A 227 8.66 -7.24 -2.97
N LEU A 228 9.95 -7.18 -3.29
CA LEU A 228 10.49 -6.66 -4.54
C LEU A 228 10.12 -7.55 -5.72
N SER A 229 10.19 -8.87 -5.57
CA SER A 229 9.72 -9.81 -6.60
C SER A 229 8.23 -9.65 -6.88
N ARG A 230 7.41 -9.51 -5.82
CA ARG A 230 5.98 -9.21 -5.96
C ARG A 230 5.76 -7.86 -6.64
N ALA A 231 6.48 -6.82 -6.23
CA ALA A 231 6.37 -5.48 -6.81
C ALA A 231 6.75 -5.49 -8.29
N PHE A 232 7.85 -6.16 -8.65
CA PHE A 232 8.28 -6.32 -10.04
C PHE A 232 7.23 -7.04 -10.89
N LEU A 233 6.69 -8.17 -10.42
CA LEU A 233 5.66 -8.92 -11.15
C LEU A 233 4.35 -8.12 -11.27
N VAL A 234 3.90 -7.49 -10.19
CA VAL A 234 2.66 -6.68 -10.19
C VAL A 234 2.82 -5.48 -11.11
N ASN A 235 3.94 -4.75 -11.02
CA ASN A 235 4.21 -3.62 -11.91
C ASN A 235 4.34 -4.08 -13.36
N GLY A 236 5.09 -5.16 -13.64
CA GLY A 236 5.25 -5.70 -14.99
C GLY A 236 3.93 -6.14 -15.64
N ILE A 237 3.06 -6.84 -14.90
CA ILE A 237 1.72 -7.21 -15.38
C ILE A 237 0.86 -5.97 -15.63
N THR A 238 0.96 -4.96 -14.75
CA THR A 238 0.20 -3.70 -14.90
C THR A 238 0.63 -2.95 -16.16
N PHE A 239 1.94 -2.85 -16.43
CA PHE A 239 2.47 -2.26 -17.66
C PHE A 239 2.01 -3.00 -18.90
N TRP A 240 2.13 -4.32 -18.91
CA TRP A 240 1.70 -5.14 -20.04
C TRP A 240 0.19 -4.99 -20.30
N ALA A 241 -0.62 -5.04 -19.25
CA ALA A 241 -2.07 -4.87 -19.35
C ALA A 241 -2.45 -3.48 -19.88
N TYR A 242 -1.72 -2.45 -19.46
CA TYR A 242 -1.89 -1.09 -19.98
C TYR A 242 -1.55 -1.00 -21.48
N GLU A 243 -0.38 -1.50 -21.88
CA GLU A 243 0.04 -1.49 -23.29
C GLU A 243 -0.96 -2.23 -24.18
N GLU A 244 -1.47 -3.37 -23.71
CA GLU A 244 -2.49 -4.12 -24.43
C GLU A 244 -3.82 -3.34 -24.53
N ALA A 245 -4.26 -2.72 -23.45
CA ALA A 245 -5.48 -1.92 -23.43
C ALA A 245 -5.38 -0.74 -24.43
N CYS A 246 -4.25 -0.05 -24.48
CA CYS A 246 -4.04 1.04 -25.43
C CYS A 246 -3.99 0.54 -26.87
N ARG A 247 -3.26 -0.55 -27.15
CA ARG A 247 -3.27 -1.19 -28.47
C ARG A 247 -4.69 -1.58 -28.91
N TRP A 248 -5.55 -1.93 -27.96
CA TRP A 248 -6.94 -2.29 -28.24
C TRP A 248 -7.81 -1.06 -28.54
N ILE A 249 -7.65 0.03 -27.77
CA ILE A 249 -8.36 1.31 -27.98
C ILE A 249 -7.96 1.93 -29.34
N ASP A 250 -6.68 1.89 -29.69
CA ASP A 250 -6.22 2.44 -30.97
C ASP A 250 -6.79 1.65 -32.17
N ARG A 251 -6.91 0.33 -32.05
CA ARG A 251 -7.59 -0.50 -33.07
C ARG A 251 -9.08 -0.17 -33.21
N LEU A 252 -9.73 0.31 -32.16
CA LEU A 252 -11.13 0.74 -32.19
C LEU A 252 -11.31 2.15 -32.78
N ARG A 253 -10.32 3.04 -32.62
CA ARG A 253 -10.33 4.39 -33.22
C ARG A 253 -10.06 4.41 -34.73
N VAL A 254 -9.48 3.35 -35.29
CA VAL A 254 -9.14 3.22 -36.72
C VAL A 254 -10.29 2.58 -37.54
N ARG A 255 -11.45 2.33 -36.94
CA ARG A 255 -12.69 1.92 -37.62
C ARG A 255 -13.74 3.03 -37.54
#